data_AF-A0A3D0SDG6-F1
#
_entry.id   AF-A0A3D0SDG6-F1
#
_cell.length_a   1.000
_cell.length_b   1.000
_cell.length_c   1.000
_cell.angle_alpha   90.00
_cell.angle_beta   90.00
_cell.angle_gamma   90.00
#
_symmetry.space_group_name_H-M   'P 1'
#
loop_
_entity.id
_entity.type
_entity.pdbx_description
1 polymer ?
#
loop_
_entity_poly.entity_id
_entity_poly.type
_entity_poly.pdbx_seq_one_letter_code
_entity_poly.pdbx_strand_id
1 'polypeptide(L)' 'MNNPTPEDIVNLREQLQQASNTGITSAQDACAELLHTSRRAWQQWERGERKMHPAFWELINIKYQYPQTQTKPD' A
#
# COMPACT_ATOMS: atom_id res chain seq x y z
N MET A 1 8.77 -2.59 17.95
CA MET A 1 7.96 -2.61 16.70
C MET A 1 8.84 -2.07 15.59
N ASN A 2 9.15 -2.88 14.57
CA ASN A 2 10.04 -2.48 13.48
C ASN A 2 9.22 -1.89 12.34
N ASN A 3 9.73 -0.81 11.74
CA ASN A 3 9.15 -0.25 10.52
C ASN A 3 9.49 -1.18 9.34
N PRO A 4 8.61 -1.34 8.35
CA PRO A 4 8.97 -2.08 7.15
C PRO A 4 10.13 -1.40 6.43
N THR A 5 10.93 -2.18 5.72
CA THR A 5 11.96 -1.66 4.85
C THR A 5 11.33 -1.07 3.57
N PRO A 6 12.02 -0.17 2.87
CA PRO A 6 11.57 0.27 1.55
C PRO A 6 11.33 -0.90 0.57
N GLU A 7 12.12 -1.97 0.69
CA GLU A 7 11.98 -3.20 -0.10
C GLU A 7 10.66 -3.91 0.19
N ASP A 8 10.28 -4.07 1.47
CA ASP A 8 9.00 -4.67 1.86
C ASP A 8 7.81 -3.89 1.24
N ILE A 9 7.92 -2.57 1.23
CA ILE A 9 6.88 -1.66 0.71
C ILE A 9 6.78 -1.78 -0.81
N VAL A 10 7.92 -1.86 -1.51
CA VAL A 10 7.98 -2.10 -2.96
C VAL A 10 7.39 -3.46 -3.30
N ASN A 11 7.78 -4.52 -2.58
CA ASN A 11 7.29 -5.87 -2.80
C ASN A 11 5.76 -5.95 -2.67
N LEU A 12 5.17 -5.31 -1.64
CA LEU A 12 3.72 -5.28 -1.47
C LEU A 12 3.01 -4.53 -2.62
N ARG A 13 3.56 -3.40 -3.07
CA ARG A 13 3.01 -2.70 -4.24
C ARG A 13 3.09 -3.58 -5.49
N GLU A 14 4.18 -4.29 -5.72
CA GLU A 14 4.34 -5.17 -6.89
C GLU A 14 3.36 -6.34 -6.87
N GLN A 15 3.11 -6.93 -5.71
CA GLN A 15 2.08 -7.96 -5.55
C GLN A 15 0.69 -7.41 -5.91
N LEU A 16 0.34 -6.21 -5.44
CA LEU A 16 -0.91 -5.53 -5.81
C LEU A 16 -0.96 -5.21 -7.31
N GLN A 17 0.14 -4.72 -7.87
CA GLN A 17 0.26 -4.40 -9.30
C GLN A 17 0.01 -5.64 -10.16
N GLN A 18 0.59 -6.78 -9.80
CA GLN A 18 0.44 -8.05 -10.50
C GLN A 18 -0.98 -8.61 -10.34
N ALA A 19 -1.52 -8.62 -9.12
CA ALA A 19 -2.86 -9.14 -8.83
C ALA A 19 -3.97 -8.37 -9.56
N SER A 20 -3.81 -7.05 -9.73
CA SER A 20 -4.78 -6.20 -10.42
C SER A 20 -4.47 -5.97 -11.92
N ASN A 21 -3.34 -6.48 -12.42
CA ASN A 21 -2.85 -6.25 -13.79
C ASN A 21 -2.85 -4.74 -14.18
N THR A 22 -2.32 -3.89 -13.30
CA THR A 22 -2.29 -2.43 -13.49
C THR A 22 -0.88 -1.88 -13.70
N GLY A 23 -0.79 -0.62 -14.13
CA GLY A 23 0.47 0.12 -14.15
C GLY A 23 0.97 0.51 -12.74
N ILE A 24 2.26 0.85 -12.63
CA ILE A 24 2.90 1.24 -11.36
C ILE A 24 2.19 2.42 -10.68
N THR A 25 1.76 3.42 -11.44
CA THR A 25 1.06 4.60 -10.91
C THR A 25 -0.24 4.20 -10.22
N SER A 26 -1.08 3.41 -10.89
CA SER A 26 -2.36 2.93 -10.34
C SER A 26 -2.16 2.04 -9.12
N ALA A 27 -1.10 1.21 -9.11
CA ALA A 27 -0.77 0.40 -7.95
C ALA A 27 -0.34 1.26 -6.73
N GLN A 28 0.45 2.32 -6.95
CA GLN A 28 0.81 3.27 -5.88
C GLN A 28 -0.42 4.03 -5.34
N ASP A 29 -1.33 4.44 -6.23
CA ASP A 29 -2.58 5.09 -5.83
C ASP A 29 -3.44 4.14 -4.99
N ALA A 30 -3.60 2.89 -5.41
CA ALA A 30 -4.34 1.87 -4.66
C ALA A 30 -3.74 1.61 -3.28
N CYS A 31 -2.40 1.47 -3.17
CA CYS A 31 -1.74 1.31 -1.88
C CYS A 31 -1.97 2.51 -0.95
N ALA A 32 -1.91 3.73 -1.50
CA ALA A 32 -2.15 4.95 -0.75
C ALA A 32 -3.62 5.06 -0.30
N GLU A 33 -4.56 4.68 -1.15
CA GLU A 33 -6.00 4.67 -0.85
C GLU A 33 -6.33 3.67 0.26
N LEU A 34 -5.75 2.47 0.24
CA LEU A 34 -5.89 1.48 1.31
C LEU A 34 -5.47 2.04 2.67
N LEU A 35 -4.53 2.98 2.72
CA LEU A 35 -4.06 3.62 3.94
C LEU A 35 -4.63 5.02 4.20
N HIS A 36 -5.56 5.49 3.36
CA HIS A 36 -6.08 6.85 3.42
C HIS A 36 -4.97 7.91 3.45
N THR A 37 -3.93 7.71 2.64
CA THR A 37 -2.78 8.61 2.51
C THR A 37 -2.62 9.08 1.07
N SER A 38 -1.61 9.90 0.80
CA SER A 38 -1.31 10.36 -0.55
C SER A 38 -0.32 9.43 -1.26
N ARG A 39 -0.42 9.33 -2.60
CA ARG A 39 0.58 8.65 -3.43
C ARG A 39 2.00 9.16 -3.17
N ARG A 40 2.17 10.46 -2.89
CA ARG A 40 3.48 11.03 -2.57
C ARG A 40 4.06 10.44 -1.28
N ALA A 41 3.24 10.28 -0.25
CA ALA A 41 3.66 9.63 0.99
C ALA A 41 4.10 8.18 0.75
N TRP A 42 3.33 7.44 -0.07
CA TRP A 42 3.70 6.09 -0.49
C TRP A 42 5.07 6.04 -1.19
N GLN A 43 5.27 6.89 -2.20
CA GLN A 43 6.55 6.98 -2.93
C GLN A 43 7.73 7.36 -2.04
N GLN A 44 7.52 8.20 -1.02
CA GLN A 44 8.56 8.54 -0.04
C GLN A 44 8.97 7.32 0.79
N TRP A 45 8.02 6.43 1.11
CA TRP A 45 8.32 5.18 1.81
C TRP A 45 9.07 4.20 0.91
N GLU A 46 8.66 4.04 -0.35
CA GLU A 46 9.35 3.19 -1.33
C GLU A 46 10.81 3.60 -1.59
N ARG A 47 11.09 4.89 -1.54
CA ARG A 47 12.45 5.43 -1.74
C ARG A 47 13.28 5.50 -0.46
N GLY A 48 12.69 5.16 0.69
CA GLY A 48 13.32 5.36 2.00
C GLY A 48 13.52 6.83 2.39
N GLU A 49 12.90 7.78 1.67
CA GLU A 49 12.89 9.21 2.03
C GLU A 49 12.17 9.44 3.38
N ARG A 50 11.21 8.55 3.72
CA ARG A 50 10.48 8.54 4.99
C ARG A 50 10.32 7.11 5.51
N LYS A 51 10.29 6.94 6.84
CA LYS A 51 9.91 5.66 7.46
C LYS A 51 8.39 5.52 7.54
N MET A 52 7.85 4.39 7.11
CA MET A 52 6.43 4.05 7.29
C MET A 52 6.20 3.65 8.75
N HIS A 53 5.12 4.15 9.36
CA HIS A 53 4.76 3.78 10.73
C HIS A 53 4.34 2.30 10.80
N PRO A 54 4.71 1.53 11.85
CA PRO A 54 4.38 0.10 11.92
C PRO A 54 2.87 -0.17 11.85
N ALA A 55 2.03 0.68 12.44
CA ALA A 55 0.58 0.57 12.35
C ALA A 55 0.03 0.68 10.90
N PHE A 56 0.66 1.49 10.04
CA PHE A 56 0.29 1.52 8.61
C PHE A 56 0.70 0.24 7.90
N TRP A 57 1.87 -0.31 8.24
CA TRP A 57 2.30 -1.58 7.71
C TRP A 57 1.37 -2.73 8.10
N GLU A 58 0.98 -2.81 9.37
CA GLU A 58 0.02 -3.80 9.84
C GLU A 58 -1.34 -3.62 9.14
N LEU A 59 -1.83 -2.37 9.03
CA LEU A 59 -3.12 -2.08 8.40
C LEU A 59 -3.17 -2.49 6.93
N ILE A 60 -2.14 -2.18 6.13
CA ILE A 60 -2.17 -2.54 4.71
C ILE A 60 -2.09 -4.05 4.50
N ASN A 61 -1.34 -4.78 5.33
CA ASN A 61 -1.31 -6.25 5.26
C ASN A 61 -2.68 -6.86 5.58
N ILE A 62 -3.38 -6.33 6.60
CA ILE A 62 -4.75 -6.75 6.92
C ILE A 62 -5.69 -6.48 5.73
N LYS A 63 -5.66 -5.26 5.17
CA LYS A 63 -6.54 -4.89 4.05
C LYS A 63 -6.20 -5.61 2.75
N TYR A 64 -4.94 -5.97 2.54
CA TYR A 64 -4.49 -6.76 1.38
C TYR A 64 -5.02 -8.20 1.47
N GLN A 65 -4.92 -8.83 2.65
CA GLN A 65 -5.40 -10.19 2.86
C GLN A 65 -6.94 -10.27 2.89
N TYR A 66 -7.61 -9.20 3.34
CA TYR A 66 -9.06 -9.12 3.41
C TYR A 66 -9.55 -7.88 2.67
N PRO A 67 -9.58 -7.92 1.32
CA PRO A 67 -10.08 -6.82 0.51
C PRO A 67 -11.50 -6.52 0.96
N GLN A 68 -11.73 -5.31 1.47
CA GLN A 68 -13.07 -4.89 1.82
C GLN A 68 -13.88 -4.83 0.52
N THR A 69 -14.82 -5.76 0.34
CA THR A 69 -15.84 -5.63 -0.70
C THR A 69 -16.71 -4.45 -0.30
N GLN A 70 -16.41 -3.25 -0.82
CA GLN A 70 -17.36 -2.15 -0.73
C GLN A 70 -18.58 -2.52 -1.59
N THR A 71 -19.54 -3.23 -1.00
CA THR A 71 -20.92 -3.23 -1.47
C THR A 71 -21.46 -1.83 -1.21
N LYS A 72 -21.38 -0.97 -2.22
CA LYS A 72 -22.17 0.26 -2.26
C LYS A 72 -23.64 -0.18 -2.30
N PRO A 73 -24.50 0.17 -1.32
CA PRO A 73 -25.92 -0.02 -1.47
C PRO A 73 -26.41 0.86 -2.64
N ASP A 74 -27.29 0.29 -3.47
CA ASP A 74 -27.93 0.94 -4.61
C ASP A 74 -28.62 2.27 -4.25
#